data_AF-A0A1T4YA87-F1
#
_entry.id   AF-A0A1T4YA87-F1
#
_cell.length_a   1.000
_cell.length_b   1.000
_cell.length_c   1.000
_cell.angle_alpha   90.00
_cell.angle_beta   90.00
_cell.angle_gamma   90.00
#
_symmetry.space_group_name_H-M   'P 1'
#
loop_
_entity.id
_entity.type
_entity.pdbx_description
1 polymer ?
#
loop_
_entity_poly.entity_id
_entity_poly.type
_entity_poly.pdbx_seq_one_letter_code
_entity_poly.pdbx_strand_id
1 'polypeptide(L)' 'MKTIQIGASQLKASAVALGIMRMVRLDTDAAANVLETVHDRGVNFIDSADIYGNGDSERI' A
#
# COMPACT_ATOMS: atom_id res chain seq x y z
N MET A 1 -7.36 -11.50 7.38
CA MET A 1 -7.84 -10.30 6.67
C MET A 1 -9.21 -10.57 6.05
N LYS A 2 -10.15 -9.61 6.09
CA LYS A 2 -11.39 -9.66 5.29
C LYS A 2 -11.09 -9.20 3.86
N THR A 3 -11.58 -9.91 2.86
CA THR A 3 -11.46 -9.51 1.44
C THR A 3 -12.80 -9.04 0.86
N ILE A 4 -12.75 -8.09 -0.06
CA ILE A 4 -13.92 -7.58 -0.81
C ILE A 4 -13.66 -7.65 -2.31
N GLN A 5 -14.74 -7.70 -3.09
CA GLN A 5 -14.70 -7.57 -4.55
C GLN A 5 -14.67 -6.08 -4.91
N ILE A 6 -13.78 -5.68 -5.82
CA ILE A 6 -13.72 -4.30 -6.30
C ILE A 6 -14.72 -4.11 -7.44
N GLY A 7 -15.81 -3.41 -7.17
CA GLY A 7 -16.89 -3.19 -8.13
C GLY A 7 -17.45 -4.49 -8.71
N ALA A 8 -17.74 -4.50 -10.01
CA ALA A 8 -18.17 -5.70 -10.74
C ALA A 8 -17.00 -6.52 -11.32
N SER A 9 -15.76 -6.27 -10.88
CA SER A 9 -14.56 -6.95 -11.42
C SER A 9 -14.30 -8.29 -10.74
N GLN A 10 -13.42 -9.11 -11.30
CA GLN A 10 -12.94 -10.33 -10.63
C GLN A 10 -11.86 -10.05 -9.56
N LEU A 11 -11.45 -8.79 -9.39
CA LEU A 11 -10.42 -8.41 -8.42
C LEU A 11 -10.97 -8.52 -7.00
N LYS A 12 -10.25 -9.28 -6.18
CA LYS A 12 -10.48 -9.37 -4.73
C LYS A 12 -9.30 -8.71 -4.01
N ALA A 13 -9.62 -7.75 -3.16
CA ALA A 13 -8.65 -6.98 -2.40
C ALA A 13 -8.95 -7.09 -0.91
N SER A 14 -7.97 -6.82 -0.05
CA SER A 14 -8.19 -6.62 1.38
C SER A 14 -9.18 -5.46 1.60
N ALA A 15 -10.06 -5.60 2.58
CA ALA A 15 -11.03 -4.56 2.94
C ALA A 15 -10.37 -3.30 3.53
N VAL A 16 -9.06 -3.34 3.75
CA VAL A 16 -8.20 -2.25 4.20
C VAL A 16 -7.11 -2.08 3.14
N ALA A 17 -6.78 -0.84 2.79
CA ALA A 17 -5.66 -0.50 1.92
C ALA A 17 -4.54 0.19 2.70
N LEU A 18 -3.29 0.01 2.27
CA LEU A 18 -2.16 0.81 2.73
C LEU A 18 -1.93 1.97 1.75
N GLY A 19 -2.14 3.20 2.20
CA GLY A 19 -1.77 4.39 1.43
C GLY A 19 -0.31 4.78 1.66
N ILE A 20 0.44 5.00 0.58
CA ILE A 20 1.89 5.29 0.64
C ILE A 20 2.22 6.78 0.51
N MET A 21 1.24 7.68 0.61
CA MET A 21 1.43 9.14 0.47
C MET A 21 2.61 9.70 1.28
N ARG A 22 2.85 9.15 2.48
CA ARG A 22 3.91 9.60 3.41
C ARG A 22 5.14 8.70 3.42
N MET A 23 5.24 7.71 2.51
CA MET A 23 6.38 6.79 2.45
C MET A 23 7.70 7.50 2.19
N VAL A 24 7.67 8.65 1.47
CA VAL A 24 8.82 9.56 1.27
C VAL A 24 9.55 9.99 2.55
N ARG A 25 8.94 9.85 3.73
CA ARG A 25 9.57 10.20 5.01
C ARG A 25 10.35 9.05 5.65
N LEU A 26 10.31 7.87 5.07
CA LEU A 26 11.02 6.68 5.51
C LEU A 26 12.23 6.46 4.59
N ASP A 27 13.24 5.78 5.14
CA ASP A 27 14.23 5.12 4.29
C ASP A 27 13.66 3.78 3.77
N THR A 28 14.37 3.17 2.82
CA THR A 28 13.94 1.93 2.17
C THR A 28 13.74 0.77 3.16
N ASP A 29 14.58 0.65 4.18
CA ASP A 29 14.46 -0.42 5.18
C ASP A 29 13.21 -0.24 6.05
N ALA A 30 12.92 0.98 6.49
CA ALA A 30 11.71 1.28 7.25
C ALA A 30 10.45 1.13 6.39
N ALA A 31 10.50 1.55 5.12
CA ALA A 31 9.40 1.36 4.18
C ALA A 31 9.14 -0.13 3.91
N ALA A 32 10.19 -0.93 3.70
CA ALA A 32 10.09 -2.38 3.55
C ALA A 32 9.45 -3.03 4.78
N ASN A 33 9.87 -2.65 5.99
CA ASN A 33 9.27 -3.16 7.22
C ASN A 33 7.77 -2.82 7.35
N VAL A 34 7.34 -1.63 6.89
CA VAL A 34 5.91 -1.28 6.82
C VAL A 34 5.18 -2.21 5.86
N LEU A 35 5.74 -2.45 4.66
CA LEU A 35 5.16 -3.34 3.66
C LEU A 35 5.06 -4.79 4.16
N GLU A 36 6.12 -5.31 4.77
CA GLU A 36 6.16 -6.65 5.38
C GLU A 36 5.11 -6.76 6.49
N THR A 37 5.06 -5.77 7.39
CA THR A 37 4.09 -5.75 8.49
C THR A 37 2.66 -5.81 7.99
N VAL A 38 2.29 -5.03 6.96
CA VAL A 38 0.91 -5.06 6.44
C VAL A 38 0.64 -6.33 5.63
N HIS A 39 1.64 -6.85 4.92
CA HIS A 39 1.55 -8.10 4.18
C HIS A 39 1.27 -9.29 5.11
N ASP A 40 1.98 -9.38 6.23
CA ASP A 40 1.78 -10.42 7.26
C ASP A 40 0.38 -10.36 7.89
N ARG A 41 -0.26 -9.18 7.88
CA ARG A 41 -1.66 -9.02 8.32
C ARG A 41 -2.66 -9.32 7.20
N GLY A 42 -2.20 -9.65 6.01
CA GLY A 42 -2.97 -10.02 4.83
C GLY A 42 -3.50 -8.84 4.03
N VAL A 43 -2.96 -7.62 4.21
CA VAL A 43 -3.26 -6.47 3.34
C VAL A 43 -2.59 -6.71 1.99
N ASN A 44 -3.35 -6.59 0.91
CA ASN A 44 -2.83 -6.75 -0.46
C ASN A 44 -3.27 -5.63 -1.40
N PHE A 45 -3.89 -4.58 -0.86
CA PHE A 45 -4.31 -3.40 -1.61
C PHE A 45 -3.47 -2.21 -1.19
N ILE A 46 -2.69 -1.68 -2.14
CA ILE A 46 -1.81 -0.53 -1.93
C ILE A 46 -2.38 0.65 -2.72
N ASP A 47 -2.51 1.79 -2.05
CA ASP A 47 -2.96 3.06 -2.62
C ASP A 47 -1.75 3.97 -2.84
N SER A 48 -1.62 4.46 -4.07
CA SER A 48 -0.51 5.27 -4.54
C SER A 48 -0.97 6.33 -5.55
N ALA A 49 -0.12 7.33 -5.79
CA ALA A 49 -0.29 8.30 -6.85
C ALA A 49 1.07 8.88 -7.28
N ASP A 50 1.17 9.24 -8.54
CA ASP A 50 2.35 9.87 -9.16
C ASP A 50 2.85 11.12 -8.43
N ILE A 51 1.96 11.91 -7.84
CA ILE A 51 2.32 13.15 -7.12
C ILE A 51 2.68 12.93 -5.64
N TYR A 52 2.51 11.72 -5.10
CA TYR A 52 2.78 11.46 -3.69
C TYR A 52 4.26 11.61 -3.37
N GLY A 53 4.54 12.33 -2.27
CA GLY A 53 5.90 12.72 -1.94
C GLY A 53 6.58 13.56 -3.03
N ASN A 54 5.81 14.31 -3.82
CA ASN A 54 6.32 15.06 -4.98
C ASN A 54 6.99 14.16 -6.03
N GLY A 55 6.47 12.92 -6.19
CA GLY A 55 7.00 11.91 -7.11
C GLY A 55 7.94 10.88 -6.47
N ASP A 56 8.27 11.04 -5.19
CA ASP A 56 9.26 10.20 -4.54
C ASP A 56 8.66 9.06 -3.70
N SER A 57 7.39 9.13 -3.28
CA SER A 57 6.81 8.07 -2.42
C SER A 57 6.75 6.70 -3.09
N GLU A 58 6.63 6.61 -4.42
CA GLU A 58 6.67 5.35 -5.17
C GLU A 58 8.09 4.82 -5.41
N ARG A 59 9.12 5.66 -5.18
CA ARG A 59 10.52 5.33 -5.40
C ARG A 59 11.19 4.76 -4.14
N ILE A 60 10.69 5.15 -2.96
CA ILE A 60 11.13 4.63 -1.66
C ILE A 60 10.72 3.16 -1.53
#